data_AF-A0AAD8A324-F1
#
_entry.id   AF-A0AAD8A324-F1
#
_cell.length_a   1.000
_cell.length_b   1.000
_cell.length_c   1.000
_cell.angle_alpha   90.00
_cell.angle_beta   90.00
_cell.angle_gamma   90.00
#
_symmetry.space_group_name_H-M   'P 1'
#
loop_
_entity.id
_entity.type
_entity.pdbx_description
1 polymer ?
#
loop_
_entity_poly.entity_id
_entity_poly.type
_entity_poly.pdbx_seq_one_letter_code
_entity_poly.pdbx_strand_id
1 'polypeptide(L)'
;MVKEKPNSTRIYDEDGFRRRAACICVKSELEKEVLLVTSSRRPDHWIVPGGGVEPEEEPSVTAIREVLEEAGVCGKLGRCLGIFE
;
A
#
# COMPACT_ATOMS: atom_id res chain seq x y z
N MET A 1 14.92 8.20 -2.05
CA MET A 1 15.30 7.72 -0.70
C MET A 1 14.28 6.69 -0.28
N VAL A 2 14.70 5.46 0.03
CA VAL A 2 13.81 4.45 0.63
C VAL A 2 13.26 5.03 1.93
N LYS A 3 11.93 5.04 2.11
CA LYS A 3 11.31 5.40 3.39
C LYS A 3 11.67 4.30 4.40
N GLU A 4 12.81 4.42 5.07
CA GLU A 4 13.08 3.61 6.26
C GLU A 4 12.34 4.25 7.43
N LYS A 5 11.18 3.68 7.77
CA LYS A 5 10.50 4.02 9.02
C LYS A 5 11.29 3.40 10.18
N PRO A 6 11.73 4.20 11.17
CA PRO A 6 12.25 3.65 12.41
C PRO A 6 11.15 2.74 13.02
N ASN A 7 11.52 1.53 13.43
CA ASN A 7 10.65 0.54 14.08
C ASN A 7 9.57 -0.15 13.21
N SER A 8 9.63 -0.08 11.88
CA SER A 8 8.75 -0.91 11.05
C SER A 8 9.26 -2.36 11.00
N THR A 9 8.59 -3.24 11.74
CA THR A 9 8.87 -4.68 11.74
C THR A 9 8.31 -5.32 10.46
N ARG A 10 9.17 -5.97 9.67
CA ARG A 10 8.74 -6.70 8.47
C ARG A 10 8.20 -8.07 8.87
N ILE A 11 7.02 -8.40 8.38
CA ILE A 11 6.42 -9.73 8.56
C ILE A 11 6.43 -10.52 7.24
N TYR A 12 6.46 -11.84 7.36
CA TYR A 12 6.59 -12.79 6.26
C TYR A 12 5.52 -13.88 6.39
N ASP A 13 5.11 -14.47 5.28
CA ASP A 13 4.26 -15.67 5.28
C ASP A 13 5.09 -16.97 5.39
N GLU A 14 4.42 -18.12 5.34
CA GLU A 14 5.02 -19.44 5.53
C GLU A 14 6.05 -19.78 4.45
N ASP A 15 5.90 -19.22 3.25
CA ASP A 15 6.79 -19.42 2.11
C ASP A 15 7.94 -18.38 2.09
N GLY A 16 7.97 -17.46 3.05
CA GLY A 16 9.01 -16.46 3.21
C GLY A 16 8.82 -15.20 2.36
N PHE A 17 7.65 -14.99 1.74
CA PHE A 17 7.33 -13.75 1.06
C PHE A 17 6.98 -12.66 2.07
N ARG A 18 7.44 -11.44 1.80
CA ARG A 18 7.14 -10.29 2.67
C ARG A 18 5.67 -9.90 2.48
N ARG A 19 4.90 -9.89 3.56
CA ARG A 19 3.49 -9.45 3.51
C ARG A 19 3.40 -7.95 3.29
N ARG A 20 2.59 -7.56 2.32
CA ARG A 20 2.33 -6.18 1.93
C ARG A 20 0.84 -5.97 1.67
N ALA A 21 0.39 -4.74 1.84
CA ALA A 21 -0.93 -4.33 1.41
C ALA A 21 -0.83 -2.99 0.65
N ALA A 22 -1.72 -2.82 -0.32
CA ALA A 22 -1.82 -1.66 -1.19
C ALA A 22 -3.29 -1.39 -1.50
N CYS A 23 -3.59 -0.19 -2.00
CA CYS A 23 -4.94 0.14 -2.44
C CYS A 23 -4.91 0.84 -3.81
N ILE A 24 -5.86 0.50 -4.66
CA ILE A 24 -6.15 1.27 -5.87
C ILE A 24 -7.03 2.45 -5.48
N CYS A 25 -6.42 3.60 -5.27
CA CYS A 25 -7.12 4.83 -4.92
C CYS A 25 -7.83 5.39 -6.17
N VAL A 26 -9.14 5.20 -6.25
CA VAL A 26 -9.97 5.73 -7.34
C VAL A 26 -10.57 7.09 -6.99
N LYS A 27 -10.70 7.96 -7.99
CA LYS A 27 -11.26 9.31 -7.81
C LYS A 27 -12.77 9.32 -7.53
N SER A 28 -13.49 8.30 -8.01
CA SER A 28 -14.94 8.15 -7.83
C SER A 28 -15.36 6.69 -7.96
N GLU A 29 -16.60 6.38 -7.59
CA GLU A 29 -17.23 5.06 -7.72
C GLU A 29 -17.28 4.53 -9.17
N LEU A 30 -16.97 5.36 -10.17
CA LEU A 30 -16.85 4.91 -11.56
C LEU A 30 -15.54 4.20 -11.87
N GLU A 31 -14.55 4.23 -10.96
CA GLU A 31 -13.26 3.54 -11.08
C GLU A 31 -12.46 3.85 -12.37
N LYS A 32 -12.64 5.04 -12.97
CA LYS A 32 -12.00 5.42 -14.26
C LYS A 32 -10.61 6.06 -14.16
N GLU A 33 -10.30 6.64 -13.00
CA GLU A 33 -9.04 7.35 -12.76
C GLU A 33 -8.44 6.80 -11.46
N VAL A 34 -7.15 6.46 -11.49
CA VAL A 34 -6.39 5.94 -10.34
C VAL A 34 -5.28 6.89 -9.96
N LEU A 35 -5.03 7.03 -8.65
CA LEU A 35 -3.90 7.78 -8.12
C LEU A 35 -2.67 6.87 -8.00
N LEU A 36 -1.56 7.32 -8.57
CA LEU A 36 -0.24 6.70 -8.42
C LEU A 36 0.70 7.67 -7.69
N VAL A 37 1.74 7.13 -7.07
CA VAL A 37 2.81 7.88 -6.43
C VAL A 37 4.14 7.60 -7.11
N THR A 38 5.08 8.54 -7.03
CA THR A 38 6.44 8.33 -7.56
C THR A 38 7.22 7.36 -6.68
N SER A 39 7.93 6.41 -7.29
CA SER A 39 8.72 5.43 -6.54
C SER A 39 9.87 6.08 -5.78
N SER A 40 10.02 5.69 -4.52
CA SER A 40 11.10 6.14 -3.63
C SER A 40 12.50 5.68 -4.07
N ARG A 41 12.58 4.60 -4.86
CA ARG A 41 13.82 4.01 -5.40
C ARG A 41 14.13 4.43 -6.83
N ARG A 42 13.09 4.66 -7.65
CA ARG A 42 13.18 5.07 -9.06
C ARG A 42 12.23 6.25 -9.29
N PRO A 43 12.66 7.50 -9.01
CA PRO A 43 11.76 8.67 -9.02
C PRO A 43 11.04 8.93 -10.35
N ASP A 44 11.56 8.38 -11.44
CA ASP A 44 11.00 8.40 -12.80
C ASP A 44 9.87 7.36 -13.03
N HIS A 45 9.63 6.47 -12.08
CA HIS A 45 8.58 5.45 -12.15
C HIS A 45 7.39 5.78 -11.25
N TRP A 46 6.19 5.46 -11.73
CA TRP A 46 4.95 5.51 -10.96
C TRP A 46 4.62 4.13 -10.37
N ILE A 47 4.11 4.11 -9.15
CA ILE A 47 3.70 2.90 -8.43
C ILE A 47 2.35 3.10 -7.75
N VAL A 48 1.67 1.99 -7.47
CA VAL A 48 0.51 1.98 -6.57
C VAL A 48 1.01 2.22 -5.14
N PRO A 49 0.38 3.12 -4.36
CA PRO A 49 0.74 3.34 -2.96
C PRO A 49 0.46 2.07 -2.13
N GLY A 50 1.42 1.71 -1.28
CA GLY A 50 1.33 0.52 -0.45
C GLY A 50 2.66 0.12 0.17
N GLY A 51 2.59 -0.61 1.28
CA GLY A 51 3.78 -0.91 2.08
C GLY A 51 3.68 -2.22 2.83
N GLY A 52 4.47 -2.34 3.88
CA GLY A 52 4.56 -3.58 4.67
C GLY A 52 3.41 -3.67 5.65
N VAL A 53 2.85 -4.88 5.79
CA VAL A 53 1.96 -5.18 6.91
C VAL A 53 2.79 -5.18 8.20
N GLU A 54 2.33 -4.47 9.22
CA GLU A 54 2.96 -4.44 10.53
C GLU A 54 2.45 -5.60 11.41
N PRO A 55 3.18 -6.00 12.48
CA PRO A 55 2.70 -7.03 13.39
C PRO A 55 1.31 -6.70 13.94
N GLU A 56 0.44 -7.71 14.01
CA GLU A 56 -0.94 -7.59 14.49
C GLU A 56 -1.85 -6.68 13.63
N GLU A 57 -1.36 -6.20 12.47
CA GLU A 57 -2.15 -5.38 11.55
C GLU A 57 -2.88 -6.24 10.51
N GLU A 58 -4.18 -6.00 10.35
CA GLU A 58 -4.95 -6.59 9.26
C GLU A 58 -4.59 -5.93 7.92
N PRO A 59 -4.53 -6.66 6.78
CA PRO A 59 -4.16 -6.09 5.48
C PRO A 59 -5.00 -4.88 5.06
N SER A 60 -6.27 -4.85 5.45
CA SER A 60 -7.19 -3.72 5.19
C SER A 60 -6.75 -2.45 5.94
N VAL A 61 -6.30 -2.60 7.19
CA VAL A 61 -5.79 -1.49 8.01
C VAL A 61 -4.45 -1.01 7.46
N THR A 62 -3.54 -1.94 7.12
CA THR A 62 -2.28 -1.62 6.44
C THR A 62 -2.52 -0.80 5.16
N ALA A 63 -3.45 -1.23 4.31
CA ALA A 63 -3.73 -0.54 3.05
C ALA A 63 -4.20 0.91 3.28
N ILE A 64 -5.08 1.14 4.27
CA ILE A 64 -5.56 2.48 4.63
C ILE A 64 -4.42 3.35 5.18
N ARG A 65 -3.60 2.81 6.07
CA ARG A 65 -2.45 3.53 6.64
C ARG A 65 -1.44 3.92 5.56
N GLU A 66 -1.07 2.98 4.70
CA GLU A 66 -0.04 3.20 3.67
C GLU A 66 -0.50 4.23 2.62
N VAL A 67 -1.77 4.22 2.20
CA VAL A 67 -2.26 5.22 1.23
C VAL A 67 -2.27 6.62 1.82
N LEU A 68 -2.53 6.75 3.12
CA LEU A 68 -2.43 8.02 3.82
C LEU A 68 -0.96 8.49 3.88
N GLU A 69 -0.03 7.60 4.20
CA GLU A 69 1.40 7.93 4.36
C GLU A 69 2.14 8.17 3.05
N GLU A 70 1.75 7.49 1.97
CA GLU A 70 2.42 7.58 0.67
C GLU A 70 1.74 8.55 -0.29
N ALA A 71 0.42 8.60 -0.29
CA ALA A 71 -0.36 9.40 -1.23
C ALA A 71 -1.11 10.59 -0.58
N GLY A 72 -1.18 10.64 0.76
CA GLY A 72 -1.82 11.75 1.47
C GLY A 72 -3.35 11.76 1.34
N VAL A 73 -3.97 10.61 1.09
CA VAL A 73 -5.42 10.50 0.85
C VAL A 73 -6.12 9.59 1.86
N CYS A 74 -7.38 9.91 2.15
CA CYS A 74 -8.32 9.09 2.91
C CYS A 74 -9.55 8.80 2.06
N GLY A 75 -10.23 7.69 2.34
CA GLY A 75 -11.46 7.31 1.62
C GLY A 75 -12.18 6.14 2.25
N LYS A 76 -13.25 5.68 1.59
CA LYS A 76 -13.97 4.47 1.99
C LYS A 76 -13.30 3.25 1.38
N LEU A 77 -12.87 2.30 2.22
CA LEU A 77 -12.31 1.05 1.74
C LEU A 77 -13.38 0.23 1.00
N GLY A 78 -13.04 -0.22 -0.20
CA GLY A 78 -13.90 -1.04 -1.06
C GLY A 78 -13.66 -2.54 -0.90
N ARG A 79 -13.85 -3.28 -1.99
CA ARG A 79 -13.63 -4.74 -2.06
C ARG A 79 -12.15 -5.09 -2.04
N CYS A 80 -11.82 -6.29 -1.53
CA CYS A 80 -10.53 -6.90 -1.79
C CYS A 80 -10.44 -7.32 -3.27
N LEU A 81 -9.45 -6.82 -4.01
CA LEU A 81 -9.26 -7.17 -5.41
C LEU A 81 -8.60 -8.54 -5.58
N GLY A 82 -7.76 -8.94 -4.64
CA GLY A 82 -7.04 -10.21 -4.66
C GLY A 82 -5.73 -10.14 -3.87
N ILE A 83 -5.05 -11.29 -3.81
CA ILE A 83 -3.67 -11.43 -3.35
C ILE A 83 -2.81 -11.56 -4.60
N PHE A 84 -1.72 -10.80 -4.67
CA PHE A 84 -0.81 -10.76 -5.82
C PHE A 84 0.59 -11.13 -5.32
N GLU A 85 1.15 -12.21 -5.88
CA GLU A 85 2.45 -12.81 -5.53
C GLU A 85 3.54 -12.44 -6.53
#